data_AF-A0A176W2A5-F1
#
_entry.id   AF-A0A176W2A5-F1
#
_cell.length_a   1.000
_cell.length_b   1.000
_cell.length_c   1.000
_cell.angle_alpha   90.00
_cell.angle_beta   90.00
_cell.angle_gamma   90.00
#
_symmetry.space_group_name_H-M   'P 1'
#
loop_
_entity.id
_entity.type
_entity.pdbx_description
1 polymer ?
#
loop_
_entity_poly.entity_id
_entity_poly.type
_entity_poly.pdbx_seq_one_letter_code
_entity_poly.pdbx_strand_id
1 'polypeptide(L)'
;MDISSMSAQLSKLKGGDRAVVDFVAAVGTGPKEPMQKVSIRMPYGRNPVIGDKFSIRHGQKGVLSQHIDMPFSAVTGMRHGLIINPHAFLFRMTMLL
;
A
#
# COMPACT_ATOMS: atom_id res chain seq x y z
N MET A 1 -39.17 22.80 16.56
CA MET A 1 -38.81 21.68 15.65
C MET A 1 -38.00 20.73 16.49
N ASP A 2 -38.61 19.59 16.82
CA ASP A 2 -38.11 18.59 17.75
C ASP A 2 -36.77 18.00 17.31
N ILE A 3 -35.77 18.06 18.19
CA ILE A 3 -34.44 17.45 17.99
C ILE A 3 -34.45 15.99 18.52
N SER A 4 -35.59 15.51 18.99
CA SER A 4 -35.78 14.24 19.70
C SER A 4 -35.90 13.01 18.81
N SER A 5 -35.99 13.15 17.48
CA SER A 5 -36.31 12.06 16.55
C SER A 5 -35.28 11.80 15.43
N MET A 6 -34.04 12.27 15.57
CA MET A 6 -32.96 11.87 14.65
C MET A 6 -32.24 10.63 15.19
N SER A 7 -32.68 9.44 14.77
CA SER A 7 -31.92 8.20 15.01
C SER A 7 -30.68 8.20 14.12
N ALA A 8 -29.51 8.47 14.69
CA ALA A 8 -28.25 8.39 13.98
C ALA A 8 -27.88 6.92 13.74
N GLN A 9 -27.88 6.48 12.48
CA GLN A 9 -27.39 5.15 12.12
C GLN A 9 -25.88 5.21 11.87
N LEU A 10 -25.09 4.68 12.79
CA LEU A 10 -23.63 4.59 12.65
C LEU A 10 -23.26 3.40 11.77
N SER A 11 -22.68 3.65 10.60
CA SER A 11 -22.05 2.61 9.77
C SER A 11 -20.56 2.52 10.11
N LYS A 12 -20.14 1.36 10.65
CA LYS A 12 -18.71 1.07 10.89
C LYS A 12 -18.12 0.39 9.66
N LEU A 13 -16.96 0.86 9.22
CA LEU A 13 -16.17 0.19 8.20
C LEU A 13 -15.72 -1.19 8.74
N LYS A 14 -15.95 -2.26 7.99
CA LYS A 14 -15.44 -3.60 8.32
C LYS A 14 -13.99 -3.70 7.86
N GLY A 15 -13.07 -3.75 8.82
CA GLY A 15 -11.63 -3.90 8.56
C GLY A 15 -10.82 -3.69 9.83
N GLY A 16 -9.74 -4.46 10.01
CA GLY A 16 -8.84 -4.32 11.16
C GLY A 16 -7.74 -3.27 10.95
N ASP A 17 -7.56 -2.80 9.72
CA ASP A 17 -6.47 -1.90 9.35
C ASP A 17 -6.82 -0.45 9.71
N ARG A 18 -5.90 0.21 10.40
CA ARG A 18 -6.01 1.64 10.72
C ARG A 18 -5.86 2.45 9.42
N ALA A 19 -6.82 3.32 9.13
CA ALA A 19 -6.78 4.22 8.00
C ALA A 19 -7.07 5.66 8.44
N VAL A 20 -6.50 6.62 7.71
CA VAL A 20 -6.77 8.05 7.90
C VAL A 20 -7.77 8.49 6.83
N VAL A 21 -8.71 9.37 7.19
CA VAL A 21 -9.63 9.98 6.23
C VAL A 21 -8.87 11.06 5.48
N ASP A 22 -8.66 10.87 4.19
CA ASP A 22 -7.99 11.83 3.31
C ASP A 22 -9.00 12.77 2.65
N PHE A 23 -10.13 12.22 2.19
CA PHE A 23 -11.11 13.02 1.47
C PHE A 23 -12.55 12.55 1.70
N VAL A 24 -13.46 13.51 1.83
CA VAL A 24 -14.90 13.27 1.92
C VAL A 24 -15.60 14.06 0.81
N ALA A 25 -16.28 13.34 -0.08
CA ALA A 25 -17.05 13.91 -1.17
C ALA A 25 -18.55 13.66 -0.93
N ALA A 26 -19.30 14.75 -0.85
CA ALA A 26 -20.75 14.72 -0.96
C ALA A 26 -21.15 14.48 -2.41
N VAL A 27 -21.89 13.41 -2.70
CA VAL A 27 -22.40 13.12 -4.06
C VAL A 27 -23.92 13.28 -4.03
N GLY A 28 -24.41 14.40 -4.60
CA GLY A 28 -25.82 14.69 -4.80
C GLY A 28 -26.18 14.76 -6.28
N THR A 29 -27.42 14.41 -6.63
CA THR A 29 -27.92 14.42 -8.01
C THR A 29 -28.42 15.81 -8.47
N GLY A 30 -28.51 16.80 -7.58
CA GLY A 30 -28.88 18.18 -7.92
C GLY A 30 -29.04 19.11 -6.71
N PRO A 31 -29.18 20.44 -6.92
CA PRO A 31 -29.22 21.45 -5.85
C PRO A 31 -30.48 21.39 -4.94
N LYS A 32 -31.49 20.61 -5.30
CA LYS A 32 -32.76 20.46 -4.56
C LYS A 32 -33.02 19.04 -4.06
N GLU A 33 -32.15 18.08 -4.34
CA GLU A 33 -32.33 16.71 -3.86
C GLU A 33 -31.56 16.49 -2.56
N PRO A 34 -32.09 15.66 -1.64
CA PRO A 34 -31.36 15.30 -0.42
C PRO A 34 -30.05 14.59 -0.79
N MET A 35 -29.01 14.85 -0.01
CA MET A 35 -27.69 14.26 -0.22
C MET A 35 -27.72 12.76 0.12
N GLN A 36 -27.82 11.93 -0.91
CA GLN A 36 -28.04 10.48 -0.75
C GLN A 36 -26.74 9.66 -0.63
N LYS A 37 -25.60 10.19 -1.09
CA LYS A 37 -24.34 9.44 -1.15
C LYS A 37 -23.16 10.27 -0.66
N VAL A 38 -22.26 9.62 0.06
CA VAL A 38 -20.98 10.17 0.49
C VAL A 38 -19.89 9.21 0.06
N SER A 39 -18.89 9.71 -0.65
CA SER A 39 -17.69 8.96 -1.00
C SER A 39 -16.57 9.37 -0.05
N ILE A 40 -16.00 8.41 0.67
CA ILE A 40 -14.90 8.65 1.60
C ILE A 40 -13.66 7.92 1.08
N ARG A 41 -12.58 8.66 0.84
CA ARG A 41 -11.29 8.09 0.46
C ARG A 41 -10.41 7.97 1.69
N MET A 42 -9.89 6.77 1.91
CA MET A 42 -9.04 6.43 3.05
C MET A 42 -7.80 5.69 2.54
N PRO A 43 -6.64 6.34 2.43
CA PRO A 43 -5.40 5.67 2.06
C PRO A 43 -4.91 4.77 3.20
N TYR A 44 -4.45 3.58 2.84
CA TYR A 44 -3.80 2.64 3.76
C TYR A 44 -2.30 2.69 3.51
N GLY A 45 -1.53 3.12 4.52
CA GLY A 45 -0.08 3.08 4.48
C GLY A 45 0.41 1.64 4.59
N ARG A 46 0.68 0.99 3.45
CA ARG A 46 1.28 -0.36 3.42
C ARG A 46 2.78 -0.24 3.25
N ASN A 47 3.48 -0.16 4.38
CA ASN A 47 4.93 -0.25 4.39
C ASN A 47 5.34 -1.68 4.02
N PRO A 48 6.41 -1.87 3.23
CA PRO A 48 6.93 -3.19 2.93
C PRO A 48 7.27 -3.95 4.21
N VAL A 49 6.75 -5.17 4.34
CA VAL A 49 7.02 -6.06 5.47
C VAL A 49 7.82 -7.27 5.03
N ILE A 50 8.56 -7.87 5.97
CA ILE A 50 9.25 -9.13 5.73
C ILE A 50 8.23 -10.16 5.26
N GLY A 51 8.50 -10.81 4.12
CA GLY A 51 7.54 -11.71 3.47
C GLY A 51 6.87 -11.13 2.22
N ASP A 52 6.98 -9.82 1.99
CA ASP A 52 6.45 -9.20 0.77
C ASP A 52 7.19 -9.68 -0.48
N LYS A 53 6.43 -9.88 -1.55
CA LYS A 53 6.92 -10.44 -2.82
C LYS A 53 7.28 -9.31 -3.76
N PHE A 54 8.54 -9.25 -4.15
CA PHE A 54 9.06 -8.32 -5.16
C PHE A 54 9.46 -9.09 -6.42
N SER A 55 9.36 -8.46 -7.58
CA SER A 55 9.83 -9.04 -8.83
C SER A 55 10.49 -8.00 -9.71
N ILE A 56 11.58 -8.38 -10.38
CA ILE A 56 12.18 -7.55 -11.44
C ILE A 56 11.47 -7.80 -12.77
N ARG A 57 11.63 -6.89 -13.73
CA ARG A 57 11.01 -6.99 -15.07
C ARG A 57 11.44 -8.24 -15.86
N HIS A 58 12.57 -8.85 -15.52
CA HIS A 58 13.09 -10.09 -16.12
C HIS A 58 12.62 -11.38 -15.40
N GLY A 59 11.44 -11.36 -14.76
CA GLY A 59 10.81 -12.58 -14.24
C GLY A 59 11.46 -13.19 -12.99
N GLN A 60 12.39 -12.49 -12.34
CA GLN A 60 12.96 -12.94 -11.08
C GLN A 60 12.12 -12.41 -9.92
N LYS A 61 11.47 -13.33 -9.19
CA LYS A 61 10.68 -13.04 -8.01
C LYS A 61 11.48 -13.37 -6.75
N GLY A 62 11.47 -12.45 -5.79
CA GLY A 62 12.09 -12.60 -4.48
C GLY A 62 11.09 -12.23 -3.36
N VAL A 63 11.41 -12.67 -2.15
CA VAL A 63 10.69 -12.31 -0.93
C VAL A 63 11.57 -11.38 -0.10
N LEU A 64 11.01 -10.29 0.42
CA LEU A 64 11.74 -9.36 1.28
C LEU A 64 12.19 -10.07 2.56
N SER A 65 13.51 -10.14 2.73
CA SER A 65 14.18 -10.72 3.90
C SER A 65 14.65 -9.62 4.86
N GLN A 66 15.10 -10.01 6.05
CA GLN A 66 15.55 -9.07 7.08
C GLN A 66 16.76 -8.24 6.62
N HIS A 67 16.77 -6.96 6.97
CA HIS A 67 17.78 -5.98 6.60
C HIS A 67 18.96 -5.96 7.60
N ILE A 68 19.49 -7.14 7.93
CA ILE A 68 20.61 -7.25 8.87
C ILE A 68 21.91 -7.08 8.10
N ASP A 69 22.75 -6.16 8.56
CA ASP A 69 24.14 -5.97 8.15
C ASP A 69 24.40 -6.01 6.63
N MET A 70 23.77 -5.10 5.89
CA MET A 70 24.06 -5.02 4.46
C MET A 70 25.42 -4.39 4.20
N PRO A 71 26.19 -4.93 3.24
CA PRO A 71 27.45 -4.35 2.83
C PRO A 71 27.24 -2.94 2.27
N PHE A 72 28.11 -2.03 2.69
CA PHE A 72 28.24 -0.69 2.13
C PHE A 72 29.36 -0.67 1.09
N SER A 73 29.23 0.20 0.10
CA SER A 73 30.30 0.45 -0.86
C SER A 73 31.44 1.22 -0.19
N ALA A 74 32.66 0.69 -0.21
CA ALA A 74 33.84 1.32 0.40
C ALA A 74 34.21 2.66 -0.28
N VAL A 75 33.91 2.81 -1.57
CA VAL A 75 34.28 3.99 -2.37
C VAL A 75 33.23 5.10 -2.24
N THR A 76 31.95 4.74 -2.15
CA THR A 76 30.84 5.71 -2.17
C THR A 76 30.08 5.83 -0.86
N GLY A 77 30.33 4.95 0.12
CA GLY A 77 29.60 4.88 1.38
C GLY A 77 28.13 4.45 1.25
N MET A 78 27.66 4.15 0.04
CA MET A 78 26.26 3.83 -0.22
C MET A 78 25.93 2.39 0.20
N ARG A 79 24.79 2.23 0.89
CA ARG A 79 24.19 0.93 1.20
C ARG A 79 23.24 0.53 0.07
N HIS A 80 23.34 -0.70 -0.38
CA HIS A 80 22.47 -1.20 -1.44
C HIS A 80 21.02 -1.27 -0.95
N GLY A 81 20.04 -0.98 -1.82
CA GLY A 81 18.61 -1.11 -1.50
C GLY A 81 18.04 -2.49 -1.80
N LEU A 82 18.70 -3.27 -2.65
CA LEU A 82 18.31 -4.62 -3.06
C LEU A 82 19.58 -5.43 -3.32
N ILE A 83 19.65 -6.64 -2.75
CA ILE A 83 20.71 -7.62 -3.04
C ILE A 83 20.04 -8.87 -3.60
N ILE A 84 20.58 -9.36 -4.71
CA ILE A 84 20.11 -10.57 -5.39
C ILE A 84 21.25 -11.58 -5.32
N ASN A 85 20.94 -12.80 -4.87
CA ASN A 85 21.92 -13.88 -4.87
C ASN A 85 22.38 -14.17 -6.32
N PRO A 86 23.68 -14.13 -6.65
CA PRO A 86 24.18 -14.42 -8.00
C PRO A 86 23.78 -15.82 -8.51
N HIS A 87 23.55 -16.80 -7.62
CA HIS A 87 23.03 -18.11 -8.03
C HIS A 87 21.60 -18.05 -8.62
N ALA A 88 20.80 -17.05 -8.24
CA ALA A 88 19.47 -16.86 -8.79
C ALA A 88 19.47 -16.42 -10.26
N PHE A 89 20.65 -16.07 -10.80
CA PHE A 89 20.85 -15.71 -12.20
C PHE A 89 21.18 -16.94 -13.06
N LEU A 90 22.01 -17.86 -12.55
CA LEU A 90 22.50 -19.04 -13.27
C LEU A 90 21.40 -20.03 -13.66
N PHE A 91 20.27 -20.03 -12.96
CA PHE A 91 19.15 -20.95 -13.21
C PHE A 91 18.04 -20.39 -14.10
N ARG A 92 18.14 -19.12 -14.52
CA ARG A 92 17.03 -18.39 -15.18
C ARG A 92 17.33 -17.91 -16.60
N MET A 93 18.55 -18.12 -17.13
CA MET A 93 18.97 -17.71 -18.49
C MET A 93 18.52 -16.28 -18.84
N THR A 94 18.60 -15.35 -17.89
CA THR A 94 18.02 -13.99 -18.03
C THR A 94 18.93 -12.99 -18.75
N MET A 95 20.18 -13.35 -19.13
CA MET A 95 21.02 -12.59 -20.08
C MET A 95 21.31 -13.44 -21.33
N LEU A 96 20.28 -13.71 -22.13
CA LEU A 96 20.44 -14.13 -23.52
C LEU A 96 19.41 -13.40 -24.37
N LEU A 97 19.56 -12.07 -24.45
CA LEU A 97 19.28 -11.24 -25.62
C LEU A 97 20.01 -9.91 -25.49
#